data_AF-A0A1G3AH45-F1
#
_entry.id   AF-A0A1G3AH45-F1
#
_cell.length_a   1.000
_cell.length_b   1.000
_cell.length_c   1.000
_cell.angle_alpha   90.00
_cell.angle_beta   90.00
_cell.angle_gamma   90.00
#
_symmetry.space_group_name_H-M   'P 1'
#
loop_
_entity.id
_entity.type
_entity.pdbx_description
1 polymer ?
#
loop_
_entity_poly.entity_id
_entity_poly.type
_entity_poly.pdbx_seq_one_letter_code
_entity_poly.pdbx_strand_id
1 'polypeptide(L)'
;MARKPSKPETADPPSFEEALEQLEATVHQLEEGEIGLNESLKQYEKGVNLLRRCYDLLRAAERRIEFLSGVDAQGNPISEPIGASSPPEGEDTPGRIHSPEGYHTSSSGGDTGPEETDMDASGGVT
;
A
#
# COMPACT_ATOMS: atom_id res chain seq x y z
N MET A 1 9.68 50.68 21.50
CA MET A 1 8.51 49.84 21.19
C MET A 1 9.03 48.55 20.57
N ALA A 2 8.92 47.43 21.29
CA ALA A 2 9.43 46.13 20.86
C ALA A 2 8.55 45.55 19.73
N ARG A 3 9.13 45.24 18.57
CA ARG A 3 8.46 44.41 17.55
C ARG A 3 8.55 42.96 18.02
N LYS A 4 7.42 42.45 18.50
CA LYS A 4 7.22 41.05 18.89
C LYS A 4 7.38 40.18 17.62
N PRO A 5 8.28 39.19 17.58
CA PRO A 5 8.35 38.29 16.43
C PRO A 5 7.09 37.40 16.41
N SER A 6 6.32 37.46 15.33
CA SER A 6 5.18 36.58 15.09
C SER A 6 5.65 35.16 14.80
N LYS A 7 4.98 34.23 15.46
CA LYS A 7 5.01 32.76 15.30
C LYS A 7 5.06 32.35 13.82
N PRO A 8 5.77 31.27 13.43
CA PRO A 8 5.75 30.81 12.05
C PRO A 8 4.31 30.39 11.72
N GLU A 9 3.67 31.11 10.81
CA GLU A 9 2.43 30.66 10.17
C GLU A 9 2.76 29.36 9.45
N THR A 10 2.10 28.29 9.86
CA THR A 10 2.05 27.04 9.09
C THR A 10 1.30 27.36 7.80
N ALA A 11 2.03 27.78 6.77
CA ALA A 11 1.50 27.88 5.43
C ALA A 11 1.02 26.49 4.98
N ASP A 12 -0.18 26.42 4.42
CA ASP A 12 -0.70 25.19 3.84
C ASP A 12 0.29 24.67 2.77
N PRO A 13 0.44 23.35 2.65
CA PRO A 13 1.34 22.78 1.65
C PRO A 13 0.86 23.18 0.25
N PRO A 14 1.77 23.48 -0.69
CA PRO A 14 1.40 23.98 -2.01
C PRO A 14 0.48 23.00 -2.75
N SER A 15 -0.41 23.58 -3.55
CA SER A 15 -1.20 22.86 -4.55
C SER A 15 -0.31 22.26 -5.64
N PHE A 16 -0.89 21.45 -6.53
CA PHE A 16 -0.13 20.81 -7.61
C PHE A 16 0.50 21.84 -8.55
N GLU A 17 -0.29 22.80 -9.03
CA GLU A 17 0.16 23.86 -9.94
C GLU A 17 1.26 24.71 -9.30
N GLU A 18 1.09 25.12 -8.03
CA GLU A 18 2.11 25.90 -7.31
C GLU A 18 3.40 25.11 -7.07
N ALA A 19 3.29 23.81 -6.76
CA ALA A 19 4.47 22.96 -6.57
C ALA A 19 5.21 22.74 -7.90
N LEU A 20 4.48 22.62 -9.01
CA LEU A 20 5.03 22.48 -10.34
C LEU A 20 5.73 23.76 -10.80
N GLU A 21 5.09 24.92 -10.65
CA GLU A 21 5.68 26.22 -10.98
C GLU A 21 6.98 26.47 -10.18
N GLN A 22 6.97 26.17 -8.88
CA GLN A 22 8.17 26.28 -8.05
C GLN A 22 9.26 25.31 -8.48
N LEU A 23 8.91 24.11 -8.96
CA LEU A 23 9.87 23.12 -9.44
C LEU A 23 10.53 23.61 -10.73
N GLU A 24 9.74 24.10 -11.68
CA GLU A 24 10.24 24.66 -12.94
C GLU A 24 11.19 25.84 -12.68
N ALA A 25 10.82 26.76 -11.79
CA ALA A 25 11.69 27.85 -11.39
C ALA A 25 12.99 27.37 -10.74
N THR A 26 12.93 26.30 -9.95
CA THR A 26 14.11 25.71 -9.30
C THR A 26 15.05 25.05 -10.32
N VAL A 27 14.48 24.34 -11.31
CA VAL A 27 15.24 23.73 -12.41
C VAL A 27 15.89 24.81 -13.26
N HIS A 28 15.17 25.87 -13.61
CA HIS A 28 15.72 26.99 -14.39
C HIS A 28 16.96 27.59 -13.72
N GLN A 29 16.92 27.84 -12.42
CA GLN A 29 18.08 28.37 -11.67
C GLN A 29 19.27 27.40 -11.62
N LEU A 30 19.00 26.09 -11.62
CA LEU A 30 20.06 25.08 -11.68
C LEU A 30 20.70 25.02 -13.07
N GLU A 31 19.90 25.20 -14.12
CA GLU A 31 20.35 25.19 -15.52
C GLU A 31 21.15 26.44 -15.91
N GLU A 32 20.81 27.61 -15.35
CA GLU A 32 21.56 28.86 -15.54
C GLU A 32 23.03 28.73 -15.08
N GLY A 33 23.30 27.91 -14.06
CA GLY A 33 24.66 27.63 -13.60
C GLY A 33 25.39 28.80 -12.94
N GLU A 34 24.71 29.93 -12.68
CA GLU A 34 25.29 31.12 -12.04
C GLU A 34 25.38 31.01 -10.50
N ILE A 35 24.80 29.95 -9.93
CA ILE A 35 24.77 29.71 -8.47
C ILE A 35 25.94 28.84 -8.00
N GLY A 36 26.50 29.17 -6.84
CA GLY A 36 27.58 28.39 -6.23
C GLY A 36 27.12 27.02 -5.70
N LEU A 37 28.05 26.06 -5.60
CA LEU A 37 27.77 24.66 -5.23
C LEU A 37 26.83 24.47 -4.03
N ASN A 38 27.04 25.22 -2.94
CA ASN A 38 26.20 25.08 -1.74
C ASN A 38 24.74 25.46 -2.03
N GLU A 39 24.53 26.50 -2.84
CA GLU A 39 23.20 26.93 -3.24
C GLU A 39 22.58 25.97 -4.25
N SER A 40 23.38 25.44 -5.20
CA SER A 40 22.92 24.38 -6.11
C SER A 40 22.42 23.15 -5.36
N LEU A 41 23.08 22.75 -4.27
CA LEU A 41 22.63 21.62 -3.43
C LEU A 41 21.30 21.92 -2.74
N LYS A 42 21.11 23.13 -2.18
CA LYS A 42 19.82 23.52 -1.58
C LYS A 42 18.70 23.53 -2.60
N GLN A 43 18.96 24.07 -3.80
CA GLN A 43 17.98 24.11 -4.87
C GLN A 43 17.65 22.70 -5.37
N TYR A 44 18.64 21.81 -5.46
CA TYR A 44 18.40 20.41 -5.76
C TYR A 44 17.50 19.73 -4.70
N GLU A 45 17.81 19.89 -3.42
CA GLU A 45 16.99 19.34 -2.32
C GLU A 45 15.55 19.88 -2.37
N LYS A 46 15.39 21.19 -2.61
CA LYS A 46 14.09 21.82 -2.80
C LYS A 46 13.35 21.20 -3.98
N GLY A 47 14.01 21.04 -5.13
CA GLY A 47 13.44 20.42 -6.32
C GLY A 47 12.97 18.99 -6.07
N VAL A 48 13.76 18.17 -5.36
CA VAL A 48 13.37 16.80 -4.99
C VAL A 48 12.13 16.79 -4.10
N ASN A 49 12.05 17.71 -3.14
CA ASN A 49 10.89 17.82 -2.25
C ASN A 49 9.62 18.25 -3.01
N LEU A 50 9.74 19.19 -3.94
CA LEU A 50 8.63 19.62 -4.81
C LEU A 50 8.17 18.48 -5.72
N LEU A 51 9.10 17.77 -6.34
CA LEU A 51 8.80 16.61 -7.19
C LEU A 51 8.05 15.52 -6.41
N ARG A 52 8.52 15.20 -5.20
CA ARG A 52 7.84 14.24 -4.32
C ARG A 52 6.42 14.71 -3.99
N ARG A 53 6.22 15.99 -3.71
CA ARG A 53 4.91 16.57 -3.44
C ARG A 53 3.97 16.42 -4.64
N CYS A 54 4.44 16.68 -5.86
CA CYS A 54 3.66 16.49 -7.08
C CYS A 54 3.18 15.04 -7.21
N TYR A 55 4.07 14.05 -7.01
CA TYR A 55 3.69 12.64 -7.02
C TYR A 55 2.68 12.28 -5.93
N ASP A 56 2.82 12.81 -4.72
CA ASP A 56 1.88 12.56 -3.63
C ASP A 56 0.47 13.08 -3.95
N LEU A 57 0.40 14.26 -4.57
CA LEU A 57 -0.87 14.87 -5.02
C LEU A 57 -1.52 14.05 -6.14
N LEU A 58 -0.75 13.65 -7.15
CA LEU A 58 -1.25 12.81 -8.24
C LEU A 58 -1.76 11.46 -7.74
N ARG A 59 -1.03 10.79 -6.84
CA ARG A 59 -1.46 9.54 -6.21
C ARG A 59 -2.73 9.70 -5.38
N ALA A 60 -2.89 10.83 -4.70
CA ALA A 60 -4.12 11.12 -3.97
C ALA A 60 -5.32 11.31 -4.92
N ALA A 61 -5.12 12.00 -6.04
CA ALA A 61 -6.13 12.18 -7.06
C ALA A 61 -6.51 10.85 -7.74
N GLU A 62 -5.53 10.03 -8.10
CA GLU A 62 -5.72 8.70 -8.69
C GLU A 62 -6.59 7.80 -7.81
N ARG A 63 -6.20 7.63 -6.53
CA ARG A 63 -7.01 6.85 -5.57
C ARG A 63 -8.43 7.38 -5.42
N ARG A 64 -8.60 8.70 -5.51
CA ARG A 64 -9.94 9.31 -5.42
C ARG A 64 -10.77 8.95 -6.65
N ILE A 65 -10.17 8.94 -7.83
CA ILE A 65 -10.82 8.51 -9.07
C ILE A 65 -11.18 7.02 -8.98
N GLU A 66 -10.24 6.17 -8.58
CA GLU A 66 -10.46 4.72 -8.44
C GLU A 66 -11.64 4.40 -7.51
N PHE A 67 -11.70 5.06 -6.35
CA PHE A 67 -12.82 4.90 -5.43
C PHE A 67 -14.16 5.33 -6.03
N LEU A 68 -14.17 6.40 -6.84
CA LEU A 68 -15.39 6.93 -7.44
C LEU A 68 -15.82 6.13 -8.68
N SER A 69 -14.88 5.59 -9.44
CA SER A 69 -15.14 4.77 -10.64
C SER A 69 -15.48 3.32 -10.29
N GLY A 70 -15.08 2.85 -9.12
CA GLY A 70 -15.20 1.45 -8.72
C GLY A 70 -14.24 0.54 -9.48
N VAL A 71 -13.23 1.10 -10.16
CA VAL A 71 -12.21 0.37 -10.92
C VAL A 71 -10.81 0.90 -10.61
N ASP A 72 -9.80 0.04 -10.63
CA ASP A 72 -8.39 0.40 -10.46
C ASP A 72 -7.80 1.11 -11.70
N ALA A 73 -6.55 1.57 -11.61
CA ALA A 73 -5.81 2.17 -12.73
C ALA A 73 -5.71 1.28 -13.99
N GLN A 74 -5.90 -0.03 -13.86
CA GLN A 74 -5.90 -1.02 -14.94
C GLN A 74 -7.31 -1.35 -15.46
N GLY A 75 -8.36 -0.76 -14.87
CA GLY A 75 -9.76 -0.96 -15.24
C GLY A 75 -10.41 -2.19 -14.62
N ASN A 76 -9.79 -2.84 -13.64
CA ASN A 76 -10.39 -3.96 -12.91
C ASN A 76 -11.33 -3.45 -11.81
N PRO A 77 -12.46 -4.11 -11.56
CA PRO A 77 -13.36 -3.72 -10.49
C PRO A 77 -12.71 -3.83 -9.12
N ILE A 78 -12.82 -2.77 -8.32
CA ILE A 78 -12.38 -2.76 -6.92
C ILE A 78 -13.48 -3.44 -6.10
N SER A 79 -13.20 -4.65 -5.62
CA SER A 79 -14.12 -5.40 -4.75
C SER A 79 -13.49 -5.60 -3.38
N GLU A 80 -14.25 -5.33 -2.31
CA GLU A 80 -13.87 -5.82 -0.99
C GLU A 80 -14.33 -7.27 -0.84
N PRO A 81 -13.50 -8.17 -0.26
CA PRO A 81 -13.94 -9.51 0.04
C PRO A 81 -15.08 -9.47 1.05
N ILE A 82 -16.30 -9.75 0.58
CA ILE A 82 -17.45 -10.02 1.45
C ILE A 82 -17.13 -11.30 2.23
N GLY A 83 -16.70 -11.16 3.50
CA GLY A 83 -16.49 -12.32 4.37
C GLY A 83 -15.44 -12.24 5.49
N ALA A 84 -14.72 -11.14 5.70
CA ALA A 84 -13.74 -11.07 6.80
C ALA A 84 -14.34 -10.73 8.19
N SER A 85 -15.66 -10.84 8.37
CA SER A 85 -16.21 -11.00 9.72
C SER A 85 -16.06 -12.46 10.11
N SER A 86 -14.89 -12.83 10.67
CA SER A 86 -14.78 -14.09 11.41
C SER A 86 -15.94 -14.13 12.42
N PRO A 87 -16.84 -15.13 12.37
CA PRO A 87 -17.72 -15.37 13.50
C PRO A 87 -16.82 -15.53 14.73
N PRO A 88 -17.15 -14.95 15.89
CA PRO A 88 -16.48 -15.35 17.11
C PRO A 88 -16.74 -16.86 17.27
N GLU A 89 -15.70 -17.65 17.03
CA GLU A 89 -15.70 -19.08 17.31
C GLU A 89 -16.01 -19.24 18.80
N GLY A 90 -17.22 -19.73 19.07
CA GLY A 90 -17.73 -19.95 20.41
C GLY A 90 -16.85 -20.97 21.13
N GLU A 91 -16.03 -20.43 22.02
CA GLU A 91 -15.46 -21.00 23.23
C GLU A 91 -16.03 -22.36 23.68
N ASP A 92 -15.16 -23.36 23.63
CA ASP A 92 -15.23 -24.64 24.32
C ASP A 92 -15.37 -24.42 25.85
N THR A 93 -16.48 -24.89 26.44
CA THR A 93 -16.51 -25.21 27.89
C THR A 93 -17.16 -26.58 28.13
N PRO A 94 -16.50 -27.47 28.90
CA PRO A 94 -16.90 -28.87 29.01
C PRO A 94 -17.96 -29.11 30.10
N GLY A 95 -18.89 -30.03 29.82
CA GLY A 95 -19.51 -30.90 30.82
C GLY A 95 -20.95 -30.63 31.23
N ARG A 96 -21.89 -31.43 30.68
CA ARG A 96 -22.88 -32.13 31.52
C ARG A 96 -23.40 -33.39 30.83
N ILE A 97 -23.12 -34.51 31.50
CA ILE A 97 -23.52 -35.89 31.22
C ILE A 97 -25.04 -35.99 31.05
N HIS A 98 -25.51 -36.74 30.05
CA HIS A 98 -26.62 -37.71 30.10
C HIS A 98 -26.60 -38.56 28.81
N SER A 99 -26.25 -39.85 28.95
CA SER A 99 -26.52 -40.94 27.99
C SER A 99 -27.75 -41.73 28.49
N PRO A 100 -28.25 -42.78 27.79
CA PRO A 100 -27.96 -43.28 26.44
C PRO A 100 -29.24 -43.53 25.61
N GLU A 101 -29.11 -43.86 24.31
CA GLU A 101 -29.76 -45.00 23.62
C GLU A 101 -29.59 -44.87 22.10
N GLY A 102 -29.24 -45.97 21.43
CA GLY A 102 -29.37 -46.09 19.97
C GLY A 102 -28.08 -46.37 19.21
N TYR A 103 -27.62 -47.62 19.31
CA TYR A 103 -26.70 -48.28 18.39
C TYR A 103 -27.12 -48.10 16.93
N HIS A 104 -26.19 -47.72 16.06
CA HIS A 104 -26.12 -48.25 14.70
C HIS A 104 -24.66 -48.24 14.26
N THR A 105 -24.19 -49.44 14.04
CA THR A 105 -22.86 -49.83 13.60
C THR A 105 -22.78 -49.74 12.08
N SER A 106 -21.58 -49.42 11.56
CA SER A 106 -21.02 -49.67 10.21
C SER A 106 -20.50 -48.37 9.57
N SER A 107 -19.39 -48.30 8.86
CA SER A 107 -18.29 -49.23 8.54
C SER A 107 -17.30 -48.43 7.66
N SER A 108 -15.99 -48.69 7.79
CA SER A 108 -14.87 -48.52 6.81
C SER A 108 -14.61 -47.12 6.20
N GLY A 109 -13.39 -46.58 6.07
CA GLY A 109 -12.01 -47.09 6.17
C GLY A 109 -11.13 -46.44 5.06
N GLY A 110 -9.88 -46.07 5.39
CA GLY A 110 -8.81 -45.58 4.50
C GLY A 110 -8.60 -44.06 4.60
N ASP A 111 -7.52 -43.47 5.14
CA ASP A 111 -6.09 -43.78 5.18
C ASP A 111 -5.47 -44.06 3.81
N THR A 112 -4.92 -43.01 3.20
CA THR A 112 -3.61 -43.01 2.51
C THR A 112 -3.12 -41.56 2.41
N GLY A 113 -1.94 -41.30 2.97
CA GLY A 113 -1.22 -40.03 2.85
C GLY A 113 -0.61 -39.78 1.45
N PRO A 114 0.10 -38.66 1.26
CA PRO A 114 0.61 -38.22 -0.04
C PRO A 114 1.86 -39.00 -0.46
N GLU A 115 1.87 -39.50 -1.69
CA GLU A 115 3.07 -40.06 -2.34
C GLU A 115 3.89 -38.93 -2.96
N GLU A 116 5.10 -38.75 -2.44
CA GLU A 116 6.18 -37.99 -3.04
C GLU A 116 6.66 -38.74 -4.31
N THR A 117 6.65 -38.07 -5.46
CA THR A 117 7.42 -38.53 -6.62
C THR A 117 8.61 -37.61 -6.81
N ASP A 118 9.70 -38.04 -6.20
CA ASP A 118 11.08 -37.72 -6.54
C ASP A 118 11.40 -37.93 -8.02
N MET A 119 12.25 -37.05 -8.53
CA MET A 119 13.40 -37.38 -9.37
C MET A 119 13.15 -38.06 -10.74
N ASP A 120 13.34 -37.28 -11.82
CA ASP A 120 14.22 -37.77 -12.89
C ASP A 120 14.96 -36.62 -13.57
N ALA A 121 16.23 -36.51 -13.21
CA ALA A 121 17.23 -35.77 -13.94
C ALA A 121 17.78 -36.71 -15.02
N SER A 122 17.45 -36.48 -16.29
CA SER A 122 18.23 -37.04 -17.39
C SER A 122 17.88 -36.34 -18.72
N GLY A 123 18.91 -35.88 -19.43
CA GLY A 123 18.79 -35.55 -20.85
C GLY A 123 19.46 -34.26 -21.29
N GLY A 124 20.78 -34.14 -21.10
CA GLY A 124 21.56 -33.34 -22.03
C GLY A 124 21.68 -34.08 -23.38
N VAL A 125 21.62 -33.34 -24.48
CA VAL A 125 22.34 -33.65 -25.73
C VAL A 125 22.25 -32.41 -26.64
N THR A 126 23.45 -31.91 -26.96
CA THR A 126 23.88 -31.01 -28.06
C THR A 126 23.17 -29.68 -28.27
#